data_AF-S4PPT4-F1
#
_entry.id   AF-S4PPT4-F1
#
_cell.length_a   1.000
_cell.length_b   1.000
_cell.length_c   1.000
_cell.angle_alpha   90.00
_cell.angle_beta   90.00
_cell.angle_gamma   90.00
#
_symmetry.space_group_name_H-M   'P 1'
#
loop_
_entity.id
_entity.type
_entity.pdbx_description
1 polymer ?
#
loop_
_entity_poly.entity_id
_entity_poly.type
_entity_poly.pdbx_seq_one_letter_code
_entity_poly.pdbx_strand_id
1 'polypeptide(L)'
;MNKPLKTVVAFALAFTAAGLFATSGNAKADIIDVPGATKSIPQVNAGNVLTNYESSDLKDINNTSPVGNMDRKYNQGTIDPNVDNPGDTFATTSATTTTANSFKTQWFLPDGFNVTDYQHGNFQSVALDDSGNVYFVESNGSDTNLGVIIKFNTNKLKQLGLENDPMALWKAFNYFNPYTEDGIAHNNQYDDLYESMKDSFKTVKSLSSQLATVKSDINDLRNAKRTAQSEFKKASSATKKHLTAVLKSNATQSAADQKKAAALEKKLAIAQSQIDKIKSKNPDLFKNIEVAETAQLSPQVDIGHGQTLTFNPQNKHLYLVEDNTLTDLRNRDENNNVLEIDPNTMDPIRQYNFKMFQGTKGNLQLHTLAFDKNGNAYWGRKNGMGYMIFYGRLDENGVKFAAAPEKLKTRGGSPNQGVAFNNVNNRIYVVSDDVLTSIPIDKLVAGTATPDDVNYSVFQSKREWECLAFDSQGYGHLLALWPAELMKTTAPLN
;
A
#
# COMPACT_ATOMS: atom_id res chain seq x y z
N MET A 1 35.02 38.36 -3.20
CA MET A 1 34.52 37.15 -3.90
C MET A 1 33.60 36.40 -2.95
N ASN A 2 32.30 36.64 -3.08
CA ASN A 2 31.27 36.04 -2.23
C ASN A 2 30.90 34.67 -2.79
N LYS A 3 31.13 33.61 -1.99
CA LYS A 3 30.57 32.27 -2.25
C LYS A 3 29.06 32.31 -1.95
N PRO A 4 28.22 31.64 -2.76
CA PRO A 4 26.78 31.62 -2.52
C PRO A 4 26.43 30.63 -1.41
N LEU A 5 25.62 31.09 -0.47
CA LEU A 5 24.95 30.31 0.56
C LEU A 5 23.90 29.41 -0.12
N LYS A 6 24.26 28.18 -0.49
CA LYS A 6 23.33 27.13 -0.92
C LYS A 6 23.32 26.01 0.11
N THR A 7 22.56 26.20 1.18
CA THR A 7 21.97 25.10 1.94
C THR A 7 20.63 25.57 2.50
N VAL A 8 19.60 25.56 1.66
CA VAL A 8 18.23 25.51 2.18
C VAL A 8 18.05 24.06 2.62
N VAL A 9 18.34 23.80 3.89
CA VAL A 9 17.92 22.57 4.56
C VAL A 9 16.39 22.65 4.60
N ALA A 10 15.73 21.94 3.69
CA ALA A 10 14.33 21.60 3.87
C ALA A 10 14.28 20.72 5.12
N PHE A 11 13.95 21.31 6.26
CA PHE A 11 13.55 20.55 7.45
C PHE A 11 12.24 19.86 7.10
N ALA A 12 12.33 18.65 6.54
CA ALA A 12 11.25 17.70 6.65
C ALA A 12 11.15 17.38 8.15
N LEU A 13 10.25 18.07 8.84
CA LEU A 13 9.76 17.64 10.15
C LEU A 13 8.99 16.34 9.92
N ALA A 14 9.71 15.24 9.72
CA ALA A 14 9.18 13.90 9.86
C ALA A 14 9.04 13.61 11.37
N PHE A 15 8.19 14.38 12.04
CA PHE A 15 7.49 13.92 13.23
C PHE A 15 6.12 13.48 12.76
N THR A 16 6.08 12.40 11.99
CA THR A 16 4.87 11.59 11.86
C THR A 16 4.62 10.97 13.22
N ALA A 17 3.90 11.71 14.06
CA ALA A 17 2.95 11.29 15.09
C ALA A 17 2.91 9.81 15.53
N ALA A 18 4.04 9.16 15.77
CA ALA A 18 4.09 7.96 16.60
C ALA A 18 3.77 8.42 18.03
N GLY A 19 2.61 8.05 18.56
CA GLY A 19 2.28 8.23 19.98
C GLY A 19 1.31 9.37 20.37
N LEU A 20 0.42 9.85 19.48
CA LEU A 20 -0.66 10.78 19.88
C LEU A 20 -2.04 10.13 20.11
N PHE A 21 -2.10 8.80 20.26
CA PHE A 21 -3.26 8.10 20.80
C PHE A 21 -2.87 7.06 21.84
N ALA A 22 -2.18 7.48 22.91
CA ALA A 22 -2.17 6.71 24.15
C ALA A 22 -3.58 6.79 24.78
N THR A 23 -4.51 5.96 24.31
CA THR A 23 -5.73 5.68 25.06
C THR A 23 -5.35 4.85 26.28
N SER A 24 -5.74 5.35 27.44
CA SER A 24 -5.51 4.79 28.76
C SER A 24 -5.86 3.30 28.88
N GLY A 25 -4.87 2.49 29.24
CA GLY A 25 -5.07 1.17 29.83
C GLY A 25 -3.89 0.23 29.62
N ASN A 26 -2.95 0.18 30.57
CA ASN A 26 -1.96 -0.88 30.86
C ASN A 26 -1.31 -1.70 29.72
N ALA A 27 -1.38 -1.28 28.46
CA ALA A 27 -0.71 -1.91 27.34
C ALA A 27 0.68 -1.29 27.15
N LYS A 28 1.70 -2.14 26.98
CA LYS A 28 3.03 -1.72 26.55
C LYS A 28 2.90 -1.03 25.20
N ALA A 29 3.66 0.04 24.96
CA ALA A 29 3.61 0.69 23.66
C ALA A 29 4.46 -0.14 22.68
N ASP A 30 3.79 -1.00 21.92
CA ASP A 30 4.42 -1.61 20.76
C ASP A 30 4.74 -0.50 19.75
N ILE A 31 5.92 -0.56 19.12
CA ILE A 31 6.35 0.46 18.15
C ILE A 31 5.38 0.62 16.98
N ILE A 32 4.56 -0.39 16.73
CA ILE A 32 3.32 -0.26 15.99
C ILE A 32 2.18 -0.43 16.98
N ASP A 33 1.42 0.63 17.23
CA ASP A 33 0.21 0.52 18.04
C ASP A 33 -0.74 -0.49 17.38
N VAL A 34 -1.10 -1.55 18.12
CA VAL A 34 -2.17 -2.46 17.72
C VAL A 34 -3.44 -1.63 17.57
N PRO A 35 -3.99 -1.49 16.35
CA PRO A 35 -5.16 -0.64 16.16
C PRO A 35 -6.35 -1.24 16.92
N GLY A 36 -7.10 -0.35 17.56
CA GLY A 36 -8.27 -0.74 18.36
C GLY A 36 -9.38 -1.40 17.54
N ALA A 37 -10.42 -1.86 18.23
CA ALA A 37 -11.56 -2.50 17.58
C ALA A 37 -12.19 -1.61 16.50
N THR A 38 -12.58 -2.25 15.39
CA THR A 38 -13.22 -1.60 14.25
C THR A 38 -14.53 -0.97 14.68
N LYS A 39 -14.77 0.27 14.23
CA LYS A 39 -16.07 0.94 14.41
C LYS A 39 -17.12 0.23 13.56
N SER A 40 -18.41 0.51 13.83
CA SER A 40 -19.50 0.01 12.98
C SER A 40 -19.26 0.41 11.52
N ILE A 41 -19.18 -0.58 10.64
CA ILE A 41 -18.91 -0.41 9.22
C ILE A 41 -20.25 -0.26 8.48
N PRO A 42 -20.50 0.85 7.77
CA PRO A 42 -21.68 1.00 6.92
C PRO A 42 -21.82 -0.14 5.91
N GLN A 43 -23.05 -0.62 5.71
CA GLN A 43 -23.35 -1.78 4.88
C GLN A 43 -24.05 -1.36 3.60
N VAL A 44 -23.55 -1.81 2.45
CA VAL A 44 -24.15 -1.60 1.11
C VAL A 44 -24.65 -2.95 0.60
N ASN A 45 -25.96 -3.15 0.67
CA ASN A 45 -26.57 -4.42 0.27
C ASN A 45 -27.10 -4.35 -1.16
N ALA A 46 -26.76 -5.35 -1.97
CA ALA A 46 -27.33 -5.55 -3.29
C ALA A 46 -27.86 -6.99 -3.44
N GLY A 47 -28.82 -7.17 -4.35
CA GLY A 47 -29.37 -8.49 -4.67
C GLY A 47 -28.42 -9.31 -5.55
N ASN A 48 -28.97 -9.99 -6.54
CA ASN A 48 -28.15 -10.61 -7.57
C ASN A 48 -27.53 -9.55 -8.48
N VAL A 49 -26.21 -9.44 -8.48
CA VAL A 49 -25.47 -8.44 -9.27
C VAL A 49 -24.90 -9.01 -10.56
N LEU A 50 -24.96 -10.34 -10.73
CA LEU A 50 -24.45 -11.03 -11.91
C LEU A 50 -25.53 -11.12 -13.00
N THR A 51 -25.19 -10.57 -14.16
CA THR A 51 -26.00 -10.74 -15.39
C THR A 51 -25.97 -12.21 -15.80
N ASN A 52 -27.14 -12.78 -16.08
CA ASN A 52 -27.24 -14.20 -16.41
C ASN A 52 -26.47 -14.54 -17.70
N TYR A 53 -25.79 -15.69 -17.70
CA TYR A 53 -25.08 -16.24 -18.86
C TYR A 53 -25.00 -17.77 -18.74
N GLU A 54 -24.91 -18.46 -19.86
CA GLU A 54 -24.58 -19.90 -19.87
C GLU A 54 -23.11 -20.10 -20.20
N SER A 55 -22.41 -20.92 -19.41
CA SER A 55 -20.98 -21.16 -19.60
C SER A 55 -20.66 -21.85 -20.94
N SER A 56 -21.66 -22.49 -21.57
CA SER A 56 -21.59 -23.06 -22.93
C SER A 56 -21.54 -22.00 -24.03
N ASP A 57 -22.05 -20.82 -23.76
CA ASP A 57 -22.16 -19.74 -24.75
C ASP A 57 -20.87 -18.92 -24.81
N LEU A 58 -19.99 -19.10 -23.82
CA LEU A 58 -18.69 -18.47 -23.77
C LEU A 58 -17.73 -19.18 -24.72
N LYS A 59 -17.23 -18.44 -25.70
CA LYS A 59 -16.31 -18.96 -26.72
C LYS A 59 -14.93 -19.23 -26.11
N ASP A 60 -14.36 -20.37 -26.45
CA ASP A 60 -12.99 -20.70 -26.07
C ASP A 60 -11.98 -19.90 -26.90
N ILE A 61 -11.10 -19.19 -26.20
CA ILE A 61 -9.82 -18.78 -26.75
C ILE A 61 -8.94 -20.02 -26.70
N ASN A 62 -8.68 -20.64 -27.86
CA ASN A 62 -7.97 -21.90 -27.97
C ASN A 62 -6.45 -21.72 -27.78
N ASN A 63 -6.05 -21.17 -26.63
CA ASN A 63 -4.68 -20.88 -26.26
C ASN A 63 -3.96 -22.14 -25.72
N THR A 64 -2.67 -22.26 -25.99
CA THR A 64 -1.81 -23.34 -25.46
C THR A 64 -0.82 -22.74 -24.49
N SER A 65 -1.10 -22.89 -23.19
CA SER A 65 -0.24 -22.34 -22.15
C SER A 65 0.90 -23.29 -21.79
N PRO A 66 2.13 -22.77 -21.55
CA PRO A 66 3.18 -23.50 -20.87
C PRO A 66 2.72 -23.99 -19.50
N VAL A 67 3.28 -25.10 -19.03
CA VAL A 67 2.95 -25.67 -17.71
C VAL A 67 3.87 -25.09 -16.65
N GLY A 68 3.28 -24.36 -15.69
CA GLY A 68 3.96 -23.83 -14.51
C GLY A 68 4.14 -24.89 -13.42
N ASN A 69 4.30 -24.43 -12.18
CA ASN A 69 4.22 -25.34 -11.05
C ASN A 69 2.78 -25.86 -10.92
N MET A 70 2.63 -27.18 -10.81
CA MET A 70 1.32 -27.84 -10.70
C MET A 70 1.25 -28.78 -9.49
N ASP A 71 2.39 -29.13 -8.91
CA ASP A 71 2.50 -30.12 -7.82
C ASP A 71 2.40 -29.48 -6.43
N ARG A 72 2.42 -28.14 -6.36
CA ARG A 72 2.40 -27.34 -5.11
C ARG A 72 3.53 -27.70 -4.14
N LYS A 73 4.64 -28.23 -4.67
CA LYS A 73 5.86 -28.45 -3.89
C LYS A 73 6.72 -27.21 -4.04
N TYR A 74 6.87 -26.50 -2.92
CA TYR A 74 7.60 -25.24 -2.87
C TYR A 74 8.99 -25.42 -2.27
N ASN A 75 9.92 -24.61 -2.75
CA ASN A 75 11.21 -24.40 -2.10
C ASN A 75 10.95 -23.57 -0.84
N GLN A 76 10.94 -24.24 0.31
CA GLN A 76 10.79 -23.59 1.61
C GLN A 76 12.17 -23.26 2.19
N GLY A 77 12.37 -22.02 2.59
CA GLY A 77 13.59 -21.54 3.25
C GLY A 77 13.29 -20.78 4.54
N THR A 78 14.30 -20.68 5.40
CA THR A 78 14.30 -19.82 6.58
C THR A 78 15.31 -18.69 6.37
N ILE A 79 14.97 -17.48 6.77
CA ILE A 79 15.89 -16.35 6.75
C ILE A 79 16.86 -16.49 7.93
N ASP A 80 18.16 -16.58 7.66
CA ASP A 80 19.19 -16.55 8.71
C ASP A 80 19.68 -15.10 8.90
N PRO A 81 19.41 -14.46 10.05
CA PRO A 81 19.79 -13.07 10.29
C PRO A 81 21.31 -12.85 10.37
N ASN A 82 22.10 -13.92 10.54
CA ASN A 82 23.55 -13.83 10.73
C ASN A 82 24.34 -13.90 9.42
N VAL A 83 23.68 -14.15 8.30
CA VAL A 83 24.30 -14.20 6.97
C VAL A 83 23.80 -13.08 6.07
N ASP A 84 24.57 -12.78 5.03
CA ASP A 84 24.13 -11.86 4.00
C ASP A 84 23.01 -12.50 3.17
N ASN A 85 21.88 -11.80 3.07
CA ASN A 85 20.69 -12.25 2.35
C ASN A 85 20.45 -11.26 1.20
N PRO A 86 21.04 -11.49 0.01
CA PRO A 86 20.99 -10.55 -1.11
C PRO A 86 19.64 -10.52 -1.83
N GLY A 87 18.70 -11.38 -1.43
CA GLY A 87 17.44 -11.58 -2.10
C GLY A 87 17.53 -12.58 -3.25
N ASP A 88 16.37 -13.12 -3.63
CA ASP A 88 16.19 -14.03 -4.75
C ASP A 88 16.07 -13.29 -6.08
N THR A 89 16.38 -13.98 -7.17
CA THR A 89 16.12 -13.52 -8.54
C THR A 89 15.66 -14.67 -9.41
N PHE A 90 14.47 -14.52 -10.01
CA PHE A 90 13.88 -15.51 -10.90
C PHE A 90 13.71 -14.92 -12.29
N ALA A 91 14.54 -15.37 -13.23
CA ALA A 91 14.43 -14.99 -14.62
C ALA A 91 13.32 -15.77 -15.33
N THR A 92 12.71 -15.14 -16.34
CA THR A 92 11.81 -15.82 -17.25
C THR A 92 12.54 -16.88 -18.09
N THR A 93 11.88 -17.99 -18.37
CA THR A 93 12.37 -19.07 -19.24
C THR A 93 12.11 -18.77 -20.73
N SER A 94 12.65 -19.61 -21.61
CA SER A 94 12.42 -19.57 -23.06
C SER A 94 10.97 -19.85 -23.48
N ALA A 95 10.11 -20.35 -22.58
CA ALA A 95 8.68 -20.53 -22.83
C ALA A 95 7.88 -19.23 -22.74
N THR A 96 8.51 -18.14 -22.31
CA THR A 96 7.92 -16.80 -22.26
C THR A 96 7.66 -16.27 -23.67
N THR A 97 6.46 -15.73 -23.90
CA THR A 97 6.08 -15.13 -25.19
C THR A 97 6.22 -13.61 -25.21
N THR A 98 6.50 -13.01 -24.05
CA THR A 98 6.77 -11.57 -23.89
C THR A 98 8.27 -11.27 -23.92
N THR A 99 8.64 -10.01 -23.70
CA THR A 99 10.04 -9.65 -23.47
C THR A 99 10.56 -10.34 -22.22
N ALA A 100 11.74 -10.96 -22.31
CA ALA A 100 12.41 -11.57 -21.16
C ALA A 100 12.52 -10.59 -19.99
N ASN A 101 12.26 -11.08 -18.78
CA ASN A 101 12.21 -10.27 -17.56
C ASN A 101 12.72 -11.10 -16.38
N SER A 102 12.76 -10.51 -15.19
CA SER A 102 13.07 -11.23 -13.96
C SER A 102 12.33 -10.61 -12.80
N PHE A 103 11.87 -11.42 -11.85
CA PHE A 103 11.54 -10.94 -10.51
C PHE A 103 12.81 -10.91 -9.66
N LYS A 104 13.01 -9.83 -8.92
CA LYS A 104 14.08 -9.70 -7.93
C LYS A 104 13.46 -9.29 -6.60
N THR A 105 13.92 -9.90 -5.50
CA THR A 105 13.47 -9.52 -4.16
C THR A 105 13.73 -8.04 -3.94
N GLN A 106 12.67 -7.33 -3.62
CA GLN A 106 12.72 -5.96 -3.16
C GLN A 106 12.90 -5.95 -1.64
N TRP A 107 12.05 -6.68 -0.92
CA TRP A 107 12.14 -6.85 0.53
C TRP A 107 11.68 -8.24 0.96
N PHE A 108 12.41 -8.84 1.90
CA PHE A 108 11.86 -9.87 2.76
C PHE A 108 10.88 -9.24 3.75
N LEU A 109 9.71 -9.84 3.87
CA LEU A 109 8.67 -9.42 4.81
C LEU A 109 8.92 -10.07 6.17
N PRO A 110 8.55 -9.41 7.27
CA PRO A 110 8.81 -9.94 8.61
C PRO A 110 8.02 -11.22 8.88
N ASP A 111 8.50 -12.01 9.83
CA ASP A 111 7.82 -13.24 10.31
C ASP A 111 6.49 -12.94 11.03
N GLY A 112 6.16 -11.65 11.19
CA GLY A 112 4.85 -11.15 11.55
C GLY A 112 4.93 -9.66 11.86
N PHE A 113 3.80 -8.94 11.77
CA PHE A 113 3.73 -7.56 12.27
C PHE A 113 3.47 -7.49 13.78
N ASN A 114 3.39 -8.64 14.44
CA ASN A 114 3.28 -8.82 15.89
C ASN A 114 2.04 -8.15 16.51
N VAL A 115 0.95 -8.07 15.75
CA VAL A 115 -0.36 -7.63 16.23
C VAL A 115 -0.97 -8.66 17.18
N THR A 116 -0.74 -9.96 16.89
CA THR A 116 -1.15 -11.08 17.76
C THR A 116 -0.08 -12.18 17.74
N ASP A 117 -0.10 -13.05 18.75
CA ASP A 117 0.84 -14.19 18.89
C ASP A 117 0.58 -15.30 17.87
N TYR A 118 -0.54 -15.22 17.12
CA TYR A 118 -0.90 -16.12 16.04
C TYR A 118 -0.38 -15.68 14.66
N GLN A 119 0.19 -14.48 14.55
CA GLN A 119 0.76 -13.99 13.30
C GLN A 119 2.13 -14.62 13.07
N HIS A 120 2.31 -15.20 11.88
CA HIS A 120 3.50 -15.96 11.52
C HIS A 120 3.97 -15.64 10.09
N GLY A 121 3.78 -14.39 9.63
CA GLY A 121 4.25 -13.95 8.31
C GLY A 121 3.43 -14.56 7.17
N ASN A 122 2.18 -14.94 7.47
CA ASN A 122 1.25 -15.47 6.50
C ASN A 122 0.58 -14.33 5.71
N PHE A 123 1.32 -13.77 4.76
CA PHE A 123 0.83 -12.73 3.88
C PHE A 123 -0.02 -13.32 2.77
N GLN A 124 -1.21 -12.77 2.57
CA GLN A 124 -2.21 -13.34 1.65
C GLN A 124 -2.41 -12.49 0.39
N SER A 125 -2.01 -11.21 0.41
CA SER A 125 -2.17 -10.33 -0.75
C SER A 125 -1.27 -9.12 -0.71
N VAL A 126 -1.06 -8.49 -1.88
CA VAL A 126 -0.37 -7.22 -2.04
C VAL A 126 -1.13 -6.27 -2.96
N ALA A 127 -1.18 -4.99 -2.60
CA ALA A 127 -1.70 -3.91 -3.45
C ALA A 127 -0.74 -2.71 -3.49
N LEU A 128 -0.86 -1.87 -4.52
CA LEU A 128 -0.13 -0.61 -4.64
C LEU A 128 -1.09 0.54 -4.93
N ASP A 129 -0.85 1.69 -4.32
CA ASP A 129 -1.54 2.94 -4.68
C ASP A 129 -0.76 3.75 -5.74
N ASP A 130 -1.37 4.82 -6.25
CA ASP A 130 -0.73 5.69 -7.25
C ASP A 130 0.47 6.48 -6.72
N SER A 131 0.61 6.58 -5.39
CA SER A 131 1.78 7.19 -4.75
C SER A 131 2.94 6.20 -4.60
N GLY A 132 2.72 4.93 -4.96
CA GLY A 132 3.65 3.83 -4.84
C GLY A 132 3.70 3.22 -3.43
N ASN A 133 2.79 3.58 -2.52
CA ASN A 133 2.69 2.91 -1.23
C ASN A 133 2.28 1.45 -1.46
N VAL A 134 2.84 0.54 -0.66
CA VAL A 134 2.56 -0.89 -0.77
C VAL A 134 1.70 -1.32 0.41
N TYR A 135 0.75 -2.21 0.16
CA TYR A 135 -0.19 -2.71 1.14
C TYR A 135 -0.11 -4.23 1.17
N PHE A 136 -0.09 -4.82 2.36
CA PHE A 136 -0.14 -6.27 2.55
C PHE A 136 -1.35 -6.66 3.39
N VAL A 137 -1.94 -7.81 3.11
CA VAL A 137 -2.87 -8.47 4.03
C VAL A 137 -2.09 -9.52 4.80
N GLU A 138 -2.10 -9.45 6.13
CA GLU A 138 -1.58 -10.50 6.99
C GLU A 138 -2.72 -11.18 7.74
N SER A 139 -2.75 -12.51 7.66
CA SER A 139 -3.69 -13.35 8.40
C SER A 139 -3.19 -13.65 9.81
N ASN A 140 -4.09 -13.65 10.79
CA ASN A 140 -3.83 -14.11 12.16
C ASN A 140 -3.78 -15.65 12.29
N GLY A 141 -3.51 -16.36 11.19
CA GLY A 141 -3.42 -17.81 11.16
C GLY A 141 -4.74 -18.51 10.82
N SER A 142 -4.65 -19.83 10.73
CA SER A 142 -5.73 -20.72 10.28
C SER A 142 -7.00 -20.59 11.14
N ASP A 143 -8.15 -20.68 10.49
CA ASP A 143 -9.50 -20.77 11.11
C ASP A 143 -10.01 -19.51 11.83
N THR A 144 -9.32 -18.38 11.73
CA THR A 144 -9.80 -17.12 12.33
C THR A 144 -10.57 -16.24 11.36
N ASN A 145 -10.21 -16.28 10.06
CA ASN A 145 -10.59 -15.29 9.03
C ASN A 145 -10.27 -13.84 9.40
N LEU A 146 -9.51 -13.61 10.47
CA LEU A 146 -9.17 -12.29 10.96
C LEU A 146 -7.75 -11.94 10.55
N GLY A 147 -7.54 -10.65 10.32
CA GLY A 147 -6.24 -10.14 9.97
C GLY A 147 -6.19 -8.63 9.95
N VAL A 148 -5.06 -8.11 9.47
CA VAL A 148 -4.79 -6.69 9.35
C VAL A 148 -4.27 -6.36 7.96
N ILE A 149 -4.46 -5.12 7.56
CA ILE A 149 -3.81 -4.57 6.37
C ILE A 149 -2.67 -3.66 6.82
N ILE A 150 -1.50 -3.88 6.26
CA ILE A 150 -0.30 -3.13 6.56
C ILE A 150 0.05 -2.26 5.36
N LYS A 151 0.05 -0.95 5.56
CA LYS A 151 0.53 0.03 4.59
C LYS A 151 1.98 0.37 4.88
N PHE A 152 2.83 0.37 3.86
CA PHE A 152 4.17 0.94 3.89
C PHE A 152 4.27 2.21 3.06
N ASN A 153 4.79 3.26 3.69
CA ASN A 153 5.18 4.48 2.99
C ASN A 153 6.51 4.30 2.26
N THR A 154 6.43 3.90 0.99
CA THR A 154 7.62 3.63 0.17
C THR A 154 8.45 4.88 -0.10
N ASN A 155 7.85 6.07 -0.13
CA ASN A 155 8.60 7.31 -0.26
C ASN A 155 9.49 7.57 0.97
N LYS A 156 9.01 7.26 2.19
CA LYS A 156 9.82 7.33 3.41
C LYS A 156 10.91 6.24 3.39
N LEU A 157 10.60 5.02 2.98
CA LEU A 157 11.62 3.95 2.82
C LEU A 157 12.73 4.34 1.82
N LYS A 158 12.36 4.99 0.70
CA LYS A 158 13.34 5.52 -0.28
C LYS A 158 14.20 6.63 0.30
N GLN A 159 13.62 7.55 1.08
CA GLN A 159 14.37 8.60 1.76
C GLN A 159 15.36 8.06 2.79
N LEU A 160 15.05 6.92 3.42
CA LEU A 160 15.95 6.18 4.29
C LEU A 160 17.02 5.36 3.53
N GLY A 161 16.94 5.31 2.20
CA GLY A 161 17.88 4.56 1.35
C GLY A 161 17.66 3.05 1.36
N LEU A 162 16.47 2.57 1.73
CA LEU A 162 16.18 1.15 2.00
C LEU A 162 15.60 0.39 0.81
N GLU A 163 15.46 1.04 -0.36
CA GLU A 163 14.91 0.41 -1.56
C GLU A 163 15.78 -0.73 -2.10
N ASN A 164 17.08 -0.74 -1.76
CA ASN A 164 18.05 -1.77 -2.19
C ASN A 164 18.57 -2.63 -1.03
N ASP A 165 17.93 -2.60 0.13
CA ASP A 165 18.27 -3.46 1.28
C ASP A 165 17.13 -4.47 1.49
N PRO A 166 17.25 -5.69 0.93
CA PRO A 166 16.21 -6.72 1.02
C PRO A 166 15.82 -7.06 2.46
N MET A 167 16.73 -6.88 3.41
CA MET A 167 16.54 -7.25 4.80
C MET A 167 15.99 -6.10 5.67
N ALA A 168 15.83 -4.90 5.11
CA ALA A 168 15.49 -3.71 5.89
C ALA A 168 14.20 -3.86 6.72
N LEU A 169 13.12 -4.36 6.09
CA LEU A 169 11.84 -4.55 6.76
C LEU A 169 11.92 -5.69 7.78
N TRP A 170 12.36 -6.88 7.34
CA TRP A 170 12.49 -8.04 8.21
C TRP A 170 13.30 -7.72 9.49
N LYS A 171 14.48 -7.09 9.35
CA LYS A 171 15.33 -6.73 10.49
C LYS A 171 14.64 -5.76 11.44
N ALA A 172 13.99 -4.73 10.92
CA ALA A 172 13.37 -3.71 11.75
C ALA A 172 12.21 -4.25 12.60
N PHE A 173 11.33 -5.05 12.01
CA PHE A 173 10.19 -5.61 12.75
C PHE A 173 10.60 -6.76 13.67
N ASN A 174 11.58 -7.58 13.27
CA ASN A 174 12.08 -8.62 14.15
C ASN A 174 12.85 -8.04 15.36
N TYR A 175 13.53 -6.90 15.19
CA TYR A 175 14.22 -6.20 16.29
C TYR A 175 13.26 -5.83 17.43
N PHE A 176 11.98 -5.59 17.13
CA PHE A 176 10.94 -5.23 18.09
C PHE A 176 9.92 -6.35 18.33
N ASN A 177 10.24 -7.59 17.96
CA ASN A 177 9.33 -8.71 18.12
C ASN A 177 8.99 -8.96 19.62
N PRO A 178 7.76 -8.65 20.08
CA PRO A 178 7.38 -8.74 21.49
C PRO A 178 7.27 -10.18 21.99
N TYR A 179 7.37 -11.17 21.10
CA TYR A 179 7.38 -12.60 21.44
C TYR A 179 8.80 -13.15 21.66
N THR A 180 9.81 -12.27 21.63
CA THR A 180 11.22 -12.60 21.92
C THR A 180 11.71 -11.82 23.13
N GLU A 181 12.66 -12.38 23.90
CA GLU A 181 13.26 -11.68 25.04
C GLU A 181 13.96 -10.38 24.62
N ASP A 182 14.71 -10.42 23.52
CA ASP A 182 15.41 -9.26 22.96
C ASP A 182 14.43 -8.18 22.50
N GLY A 183 13.38 -8.55 21.77
CA GLY A 183 12.37 -7.58 21.32
C GLY A 183 11.61 -6.96 22.48
N ILE A 184 11.29 -7.71 23.55
CA ILE A 184 10.72 -7.13 24.79
C ILE A 184 11.69 -6.10 25.39
N ALA A 185 12.98 -6.41 25.47
CA ALA A 185 13.98 -5.49 26.00
C ALA A 185 14.08 -4.21 25.15
N HIS A 186 14.07 -4.35 23.82
CA HIS A 186 14.10 -3.20 22.91
C HIS A 186 12.84 -2.32 22.98
N ASN A 187 11.65 -2.92 23.11
CA ASN A 187 10.41 -2.16 23.32
C ASN A 187 10.46 -1.37 24.65
N ASN A 188 10.86 -2.01 25.76
CA ASN A 188 11.01 -1.30 27.03
C ASN A 188 12.07 -0.18 26.95
N GLN A 189 13.18 -0.41 26.24
CA GLN A 189 14.21 0.60 26.02
C GLN A 189 13.68 1.79 25.20
N TYR A 190 12.85 1.52 24.20
CA TYR A 190 12.17 2.57 23.44
C TYR A 190 11.24 3.39 24.34
N ASP A 191 10.42 2.75 25.18
CA ASP A 191 9.50 3.42 26.11
C ASP A 191 10.24 4.40 27.04
N ASP A 192 11.32 3.93 27.67
CA ASP A 192 12.14 4.75 28.58
C ASP A 192 12.74 5.97 27.85
N LEU A 193 13.26 5.75 26.65
CA LEU A 193 13.85 6.82 25.84
C LEU A 193 12.79 7.80 25.33
N TYR A 194 11.63 7.31 24.91
CA TYR A 194 10.52 8.13 24.47
C TYR A 194 10.01 9.03 25.59
N GLU A 195 9.78 8.48 26.79
CA GLU A 195 9.37 9.29 27.95
C GLU A 195 10.42 10.34 28.31
N SER A 196 11.72 10.02 28.17
CA SER A 196 12.80 11.01 28.37
C SER A 196 12.81 12.15 27.33
N MET A 197 12.28 11.92 26.13
CA MET A 197 12.25 12.87 25.01
C MET A 197 10.90 13.60 24.86
N LYS A 198 9.83 13.11 25.46
CA LYS A 198 8.44 13.55 25.27
C LYS A 198 8.25 15.06 25.39
N ASP A 199 8.87 15.69 26.38
CA ASP A 199 8.77 17.15 26.57
C ASP A 199 9.58 17.94 25.54
N SER A 200 10.69 17.38 25.07
CA SER A 200 11.45 17.94 23.94
C SER A 200 10.61 17.87 22.66
N PHE A 201 9.90 16.77 22.42
CA PHE A 201 8.97 16.64 21.28
C PHE A 201 7.82 17.64 21.35
N LYS A 202 7.17 17.80 22.51
CA LYS A 202 6.13 18.84 22.70
C LYS A 202 6.67 20.24 22.40
N THR A 203 7.89 20.52 22.86
CA THR A 203 8.57 21.80 22.64
C THR A 203 8.84 22.02 21.15
N VAL A 204 9.42 21.04 20.46
CA VAL A 204 9.67 21.08 19.01
C VAL A 204 8.38 21.32 18.24
N LYS A 205 7.30 20.59 18.56
CA LYS A 205 5.99 20.76 17.93
C LYS A 205 5.46 22.18 18.10
N SER A 206 5.41 22.67 19.34
CA SER A 206 4.93 24.03 19.65
C SER A 206 5.74 25.12 18.96
N LEU A 207 7.07 25.03 19.00
CA LEU A 207 7.96 25.99 18.35
C LEU A 207 7.82 25.95 16.82
N SER A 208 7.65 24.76 16.24
CA SER A 208 7.46 24.59 14.79
C SER A 208 6.15 25.22 14.32
N SER A 209 5.05 25.01 15.05
CA SER A 209 3.77 25.67 14.75
C SER A 209 3.88 27.19 14.84
N GLN A 210 4.52 27.71 15.90
CA GLN A 210 4.74 29.16 16.04
C GLN A 210 5.60 29.72 14.89
N LEU A 211 6.65 28.99 14.50
CA LEU A 211 7.53 29.40 13.41
C LEU A 211 6.78 29.42 12.07
N ALA A 212 5.92 28.43 11.82
CA ALA A 212 5.09 28.37 10.62
C ALA A 212 4.14 29.58 10.54
N THR A 213 3.47 29.94 11.64
CA THR A 213 2.62 31.15 11.70
C THR A 213 3.41 32.40 11.38
N VAL A 214 4.55 32.62 12.04
CA VAL A 214 5.39 33.81 11.80
C VAL A 214 5.90 33.85 10.35
N LYS A 215 6.25 32.71 9.75
CA LYS A 215 6.65 32.64 8.33
C LYS A 215 5.48 32.98 7.39
N SER A 216 4.25 32.61 7.75
CA SER A 216 3.04 33.03 7.02
C SER A 216 2.86 34.55 7.10
N ASP A 217 2.94 35.13 8.30
CA ASP A 217 2.80 36.58 8.50
C ASP A 217 3.83 37.38 7.67
N ILE A 218 5.08 36.91 7.62
CA ILE A 218 6.13 37.50 6.78
C ILE A 218 5.76 37.45 5.29
N ASN A 219 5.16 36.36 4.82
CA ASN A 219 4.73 36.23 3.43
C ASN A 219 3.55 37.15 3.12
N ASP A 220 2.61 37.29 4.03
CA ASP A 220 1.47 38.20 3.89
C ASP A 220 1.92 39.66 3.84
N LEU A 221 2.86 40.06 4.71
CA LEU A 221 3.49 41.38 4.68
C LEU A 221 4.25 41.62 3.36
N ARG A 222 4.91 40.59 2.82
CA ARG A 222 5.59 40.67 1.52
C ARG A 222 4.59 40.88 0.38
N ASN A 223 3.43 40.21 0.43
CA ASN A 223 2.37 40.38 -0.56
C ASN A 223 1.71 41.76 -0.42
N ALA A 224 1.37 42.21 0.79
CA ALA A 224 0.85 43.54 1.07
C ALA A 224 1.81 44.64 0.57
N LYS A 225 3.12 44.47 0.76
CA LYS A 225 4.14 45.39 0.22
C LYS A 225 4.08 45.46 -1.31
N ARG A 226 3.96 44.34 -2.02
CA ARG A 226 3.84 44.30 -3.49
C ARG A 226 2.58 45.03 -3.96
N THR A 227 1.45 44.79 -3.30
CA THR A 227 0.18 45.48 -3.60
C THR A 227 0.30 46.98 -3.39
N ALA A 228 0.76 47.41 -2.22
CA ALA A 228 0.93 48.84 -1.92
C ALA A 228 1.92 49.54 -2.88
N GLN A 229 2.99 48.86 -3.30
CA GLN A 229 3.92 49.39 -4.31
C GLN A 229 3.28 49.52 -5.70
N SER A 230 2.39 48.61 -6.08
CA SER A 230 1.63 48.68 -7.33
C SER A 230 0.65 49.86 -7.33
N GLU A 231 -0.10 50.02 -6.24
CA GLU A 231 -1.05 51.13 -6.05
C GLU A 231 -0.36 52.49 -6.00
N PHE A 232 0.82 52.56 -5.37
CA PHE A 232 1.59 53.80 -5.24
C PHE A 232 1.91 54.46 -6.60
N LYS A 233 2.12 53.64 -7.65
CA LYS A 233 2.41 54.13 -9.02
C LYS A 233 1.22 54.87 -9.65
N LYS A 234 -0.01 54.55 -9.23
CA LYS A 234 -1.27 55.08 -9.81
C LYS A 234 -1.97 56.08 -8.88
N ALA A 235 -1.42 56.32 -7.69
CA ALA A 235 -2.08 57.02 -6.59
C ALA A 235 -1.95 58.56 -6.64
N SER A 236 -2.98 59.25 -6.14
CA SER A 236 -2.97 60.69 -5.88
C SER A 236 -1.98 61.07 -4.76
N SER A 237 -1.66 62.36 -4.60
CA SER A 237 -0.72 62.84 -3.57
C SER A 237 -1.14 62.47 -2.14
N ALA A 238 -2.44 62.54 -1.82
CA ALA A 238 -2.96 62.17 -0.50
C ALA A 238 -2.87 60.65 -0.26
N THR A 239 -3.22 59.85 -1.28
CA THR A 239 -3.14 58.39 -1.25
C THR A 239 -1.68 57.91 -1.12
N LYS A 240 -0.73 58.58 -1.78
CA LYS A 240 0.71 58.30 -1.64
C LYS A 240 1.20 58.45 -0.21
N LYS A 241 0.77 59.50 0.52
CA LYS A 241 1.14 59.71 1.93
C LYS A 241 0.66 58.55 2.82
N HIS A 242 -0.57 58.08 2.61
CA HIS A 242 -1.11 56.92 3.31
C HIS A 242 -0.33 55.63 2.99
N LEU A 243 -0.10 55.35 1.70
CA LEU A 243 0.66 54.18 1.27
C LEU A 243 2.10 54.19 1.78
N THR A 244 2.76 55.34 1.87
CA THR A 244 4.10 55.46 2.50
C THR A 244 4.06 55.08 3.98
N ALA A 245 3.02 55.48 4.72
CA ALA A 245 2.86 55.09 6.11
C ALA A 245 2.63 53.58 6.27
N VAL A 246 1.79 52.98 5.42
CA VAL A 246 1.54 51.53 5.38
C VAL A 246 2.83 50.76 5.05
N LEU A 247 3.58 51.18 4.02
CA LEU A 247 4.84 50.55 3.63
C LEU A 247 5.88 50.60 4.76
N LYS A 248 5.97 51.73 5.47
CA LYS A 248 6.86 51.89 6.63
C LYS A 248 6.44 51.00 7.79
N SER A 249 5.14 50.95 8.11
CA SER A 249 4.58 50.08 9.16
C SER A 249 4.88 48.61 8.85
N ASN A 250 4.56 48.16 7.64
CA ASN A 250 4.77 46.78 7.21
C ASN A 250 6.26 46.40 7.20
N ALA A 251 7.16 47.33 6.87
CA ALA A 251 8.59 47.10 6.94
C ALA A 251 9.08 46.90 8.38
N THR A 252 8.59 47.72 9.32
CA THR A 252 8.89 47.58 10.75
C THR A 252 8.38 46.26 11.30
N GLN A 253 7.13 45.90 11.00
CA GLN A 253 6.54 44.63 11.43
C GLN A 253 7.28 43.43 10.83
N SER A 254 7.60 43.47 9.53
CA SER A 254 8.35 42.40 8.86
C SER A 254 9.73 42.18 9.47
N ALA A 255 10.43 43.26 9.87
CA ALA A 255 11.71 43.14 10.57
C ALA A 255 11.55 42.53 11.98
N ALA A 256 10.49 42.88 12.70
CA ALA A 256 10.17 42.27 14.00
C ALA A 256 9.86 40.78 13.87
N ASP A 257 9.05 40.39 12.88
CA ASP A 257 8.68 39.00 12.62
C ASP A 257 9.88 38.16 12.16
N GLN A 258 10.78 38.73 11.36
CA GLN A 258 12.04 38.06 11.01
C GLN A 258 12.92 37.80 12.24
N LYS A 259 13.01 38.76 13.17
CA LYS A 259 13.74 38.56 14.44
C LYS A 259 13.07 37.49 15.31
N LYS A 260 11.75 37.46 15.35
CA LYS A 260 10.97 36.43 16.06
C LYS A 260 11.19 35.04 15.45
N ALA A 261 11.15 34.92 14.12
CA ALA A 261 11.44 33.69 13.40
C ALA A 261 12.84 33.17 13.70
N ALA A 262 13.87 34.02 13.64
CA ALA A 262 15.25 33.64 13.96
C ALA A 262 15.40 33.16 15.42
N ALA A 263 14.69 33.79 16.37
CA ALA A 263 14.69 33.36 17.76
C ALA A 263 14.00 32.00 17.96
N LEU A 264 12.89 31.75 17.26
CA LEU A 264 12.19 30.47 17.25
C LEU A 264 13.05 29.38 16.62
N GLU A 265 13.71 29.65 15.50
CA GLU A 265 14.65 28.72 14.84
C GLU A 265 15.80 28.32 15.77
N LYS A 266 16.37 29.26 16.53
CA LYS A 266 17.40 28.94 17.52
C LYS A 266 16.89 28.04 18.64
N LYS A 267 15.69 28.31 19.17
CA LYS A 267 15.07 27.47 20.21
C LYS A 267 14.76 26.07 19.68
N LEU A 268 14.26 26.00 18.46
CA LEU A 268 13.96 24.74 17.77
C LEU A 268 15.23 23.90 17.60
N ALA A 269 16.34 24.51 17.16
CA ALA A 269 17.62 23.82 17.02
C ALA A 269 18.16 23.27 18.35
N ILE A 270 17.96 23.98 19.46
CA ILE A 270 18.35 23.49 20.80
C ILE A 270 17.51 22.28 21.21
N ALA A 271 16.19 22.36 21.07
CA ALA A 271 15.29 21.25 21.40
C ALA A 271 15.57 20.03 20.52
N GLN A 272 15.85 20.24 19.22
CA GLN A 272 16.23 19.17 18.30
C GLN A 272 17.56 18.52 18.70
N SER A 273 18.57 19.31 19.07
CA SER A 273 19.87 18.79 19.51
C SER A 273 19.78 17.90 20.75
N GLN A 274 18.82 18.15 21.65
CA GLN A 274 18.58 17.30 22.82
C GLN A 274 18.06 15.92 22.41
N ILE A 275 17.13 15.88 21.46
CA ILE A 275 16.60 14.64 20.86
C ILE A 275 17.74 13.91 20.14
N ASP A 276 18.50 14.61 19.29
CA ASP A 276 19.56 14.01 18.49
C ASP A 276 20.66 13.37 19.37
N LYS A 277 20.97 13.99 20.53
CA LYS A 277 21.92 13.45 21.51
C LYS A 277 21.43 12.15 22.17
N ILE A 278 20.13 11.99 22.34
CA ILE A 278 19.54 10.76 22.86
C ILE A 278 19.55 9.69 21.76
N LYS A 279 19.14 10.07 20.54
CA LYS A 279 19.18 9.19 19.37
C LYS A 279 20.58 8.63 19.10
N SER A 280 21.60 9.48 19.16
CA SER A 280 22.99 9.10 18.89
C SER A 280 23.56 8.07 19.86
N LYS A 281 22.94 7.88 21.04
CA LYS A 281 23.37 6.86 22.00
C LYS A 281 22.86 5.46 21.64
N ASN A 282 21.80 5.36 20.84
CA ASN A 282 21.18 4.10 20.44
C ASN A 282 20.87 4.12 18.93
N PRO A 283 21.88 4.27 18.06
CA PRO A 283 21.67 4.50 16.63
C PRO A 283 20.89 3.36 15.95
N ASP A 284 21.15 2.10 16.30
CA ASP A 284 20.46 0.94 15.70
C ASP A 284 18.99 0.88 16.10
N LEU A 285 18.68 1.14 17.38
CA LEU A 285 17.31 1.26 17.88
C LEU A 285 16.52 2.29 17.07
N PHE A 286 17.04 3.51 16.92
CA PHE A 286 16.35 4.57 16.19
C PHE A 286 16.30 4.34 14.68
N LYS A 287 17.30 3.68 14.10
CA LYS A 287 17.24 3.23 12.71
C LYS A 287 16.05 2.30 12.49
N ASN A 288 15.89 1.27 13.33
CA ASN A 288 14.78 0.33 13.22
C ASN A 288 13.42 0.99 13.50
N ILE A 289 13.35 1.95 14.44
CA ILE A 289 12.14 2.75 14.67
C ILE A 289 11.76 3.53 13.40
N GLU A 290 12.71 4.20 12.75
CA GLU A 290 12.43 4.98 11.54
C GLU A 290 11.86 4.11 10.40
N VAL A 291 12.28 2.84 10.32
CA VAL A 291 11.71 1.84 9.41
C VAL A 291 10.32 1.41 9.85
N ALA A 292 10.13 1.06 11.12
CA ALA A 292 8.84 0.61 11.64
C ALA A 292 7.76 1.70 11.53
N GLU A 293 8.10 2.97 11.77
CA GLU A 293 7.23 4.14 11.56
C GLU A 293 6.92 4.44 10.08
N THR A 294 7.41 3.64 9.13
CA THR A 294 6.92 3.68 7.75
C THR A 294 5.66 2.85 7.56
N ALA A 295 5.35 1.96 8.52
CA ALA A 295 4.16 1.13 8.52
C ALA A 295 2.97 1.83 9.19
N GLN A 296 1.78 1.51 8.72
CA GLN A 296 0.50 1.87 9.33
C GLN A 296 -0.45 0.68 9.20
N LEU A 297 -1.13 0.32 10.28
CA LEU A 297 -2.05 -0.81 10.32
C LEU A 297 -3.51 -0.35 10.21
N SER A 298 -4.34 -1.15 9.54
CA SER A 298 -5.80 -1.09 9.70
C SER A 298 -6.23 -1.72 11.03
N PRO A 299 -7.40 -1.37 11.59
CA PRO A 299 -8.07 -2.21 12.58
C PRO A 299 -8.13 -3.68 12.14
N GLN A 300 -8.24 -4.58 13.11
CA GLN A 300 -8.47 -5.99 12.81
C GLN A 300 -9.84 -6.16 12.14
N VAL A 301 -9.85 -6.76 10.96
CA VAL A 301 -11.07 -6.96 10.15
C VAL A 301 -11.22 -8.43 9.79
N ASP A 302 -12.43 -8.80 9.38
CA ASP A 302 -12.63 -10.05 8.63
C ASP A 302 -11.93 -9.88 7.28
N ILE A 303 -10.92 -10.70 7.03
CA ILE A 303 -10.20 -10.77 5.77
C ILE A 303 -10.60 -12.00 4.95
N GLY A 304 -11.41 -12.90 5.52
CA GLY A 304 -11.59 -14.25 4.99
C GLY A 304 -10.26 -15.00 4.85
N HIS A 305 -10.08 -15.68 3.72
CA HIS A 305 -8.79 -16.24 3.35
C HIS A 305 -7.76 -15.15 3.02
N GLY A 306 -8.19 -13.90 2.76
CA GLY A 306 -7.31 -12.75 2.59
C GLY A 306 -6.66 -12.62 1.22
N GLN A 307 -7.03 -13.46 0.24
CA GLN A 307 -6.32 -13.59 -1.05
C GLN A 307 -6.31 -12.31 -1.90
N THR A 308 -7.29 -11.42 -1.71
CA THR A 308 -7.46 -10.27 -2.60
C THR A 308 -7.59 -8.96 -1.83
N LEU A 309 -6.53 -8.16 -1.92
CA LEU A 309 -6.54 -6.73 -1.70
C LEU A 309 -6.19 -6.02 -3.01
N THR A 310 -6.96 -5.00 -3.38
CA THR A 310 -6.70 -4.23 -4.60
C THR A 310 -6.97 -2.75 -4.40
N PHE A 311 -6.32 -1.90 -5.18
CA PHE A 311 -6.53 -0.46 -5.17
C PHE A 311 -7.39 -0.07 -6.38
N ASN A 312 -8.43 0.74 -6.17
CA ASN A 312 -9.20 1.34 -7.25
C ASN A 312 -8.62 2.74 -7.57
N PRO A 313 -7.95 2.93 -8.72
CA PRO A 313 -7.33 4.21 -9.05
C PRO A 313 -8.33 5.32 -9.35
N GLN A 314 -9.61 5.01 -9.58
CA GLN A 314 -10.60 6.04 -9.91
C GLN A 314 -11.09 6.78 -8.65
N ASN A 315 -11.36 6.06 -7.55
CA ASN A 315 -11.80 6.67 -6.29
C ASN A 315 -10.70 6.74 -5.22
N LYS A 316 -9.53 6.15 -5.48
CA LYS A 316 -8.36 6.12 -4.59
C LYS A 316 -8.60 5.34 -3.29
N HIS A 317 -9.44 4.31 -3.31
CA HIS A 317 -9.70 3.47 -2.15
C HIS A 317 -9.16 2.05 -2.35
N LEU A 318 -8.96 1.33 -1.24
CA LEU A 318 -8.63 -0.08 -1.24
C LEU A 318 -9.90 -0.92 -1.13
N TYR A 319 -9.87 -2.10 -1.74
CA TYR A 319 -10.94 -3.10 -1.70
C TYR A 319 -10.36 -4.45 -1.31
N LEU A 320 -10.88 -5.02 -0.23
CA LEU A 320 -10.52 -6.34 0.29
C LEU A 320 -11.72 -7.28 0.09
N VAL A 321 -11.51 -8.41 -0.56
CA VAL A 321 -12.54 -9.45 -0.70
C VAL A 321 -12.46 -10.37 0.52
N GLU A 322 -13.55 -10.46 1.28
CA GLU A 322 -13.61 -11.26 2.51
C GLU A 322 -13.98 -12.71 2.15
N ASP A 323 -13.00 -13.42 1.60
CA ASP A 323 -13.20 -14.74 1.04
C ASP A 323 -13.28 -15.84 2.12
N ASN A 324 -14.44 -15.95 2.76
CA ASN A 324 -14.66 -16.87 3.88
C ASN A 324 -14.80 -18.35 3.47
N THR A 325 -14.67 -18.69 2.18
CA THR A 325 -14.87 -20.06 1.66
C THR A 325 -13.88 -20.39 0.55
N LEU A 326 -13.29 -21.59 0.55
CA LEU A 326 -12.38 -22.03 -0.54
C LEU A 326 -13.11 -22.49 -1.82
N THR A 327 -14.44 -22.38 -1.86
CA THR A 327 -15.31 -22.84 -2.94
C THR A 327 -16.42 -21.83 -3.21
N ASP A 328 -17.28 -22.08 -4.21
CA ASP A 328 -18.53 -21.32 -4.34
C ASP A 328 -19.39 -21.40 -3.07
N LEU A 329 -20.24 -20.40 -2.87
CA LEU A 329 -21.13 -20.28 -1.72
C LEU A 329 -22.14 -21.43 -1.68
N ARG A 330 -22.43 -21.91 -0.47
CA ARG A 330 -23.20 -23.15 -0.25
C ARG A 330 -24.66 -22.99 -0.65
N ASN A 331 -25.20 -21.78 -0.50
CA ASN A 331 -26.59 -21.49 -0.79
C ASN A 331 -26.77 -20.08 -1.38
N ARG A 332 -28.01 -19.79 -1.80
CA ARG A 332 -28.37 -18.54 -2.46
C ARG A 332 -28.60 -17.37 -1.49
N ASP A 333 -28.48 -17.58 -0.20
CA ASP A 333 -28.72 -16.55 0.81
C ASP A 333 -27.44 -15.99 1.42
N GLU A 334 -26.32 -16.69 1.23
CA GLU A 334 -24.98 -16.18 1.52
C GLU A 334 -24.60 -15.01 0.60
N ASN A 335 -23.87 -14.05 1.15
CA ASN A 335 -23.35 -12.91 0.42
C ASN A 335 -21.87 -13.09 0.14
N ASN A 336 -21.46 -12.54 -1.00
CA ASN A 336 -20.10 -12.08 -1.17
C ASN A 336 -19.93 -10.78 -0.41
N ASN A 337 -18.84 -10.65 0.33
CA ASN A 337 -18.53 -9.45 1.09
C ASN A 337 -17.24 -8.82 0.57
N VAL A 338 -17.26 -7.50 0.38
CA VAL A 338 -16.08 -6.72 -0.03
C VAL A 338 -15.98 -5.49 0.84
N LEU A 339 -14.85 -5.31 1.52
CA LEU A 339 -14.55 -4.19 2.39
C LEU A 339 -13.84 -3.08 1.62
N GLU A 340 -14.35 -1.86 1.69
CA GLU A 340 -13.71 -0.65 1.14
C GLU A 340 -13.03 0.13 2.26
N ILE A 341 -11.79 0.58 2.02
CA ILE A 341 -10.90 1.13 3.04
C ILE A 341 -10.24 2.42 2.51
N ASP A 342 -10.15 3.43 3.38
CA ASP A 342 -9.42 4.67 3.07
C ASP A 342 -7.91 4.43 3.27
N PRO A 343 -7.08 4.53 2.22
CA PRO A 343 -5.65 4.27 2.31
C PRO A 343 -4.88 5.31 3.15
N ASN A 344 -5.48 6.44 3.50
CA ASN A 344 -4.83 7.47 4.33
C ASN A 344 -5.02 7.21 5.82
N THR A 345 -6.25 6.84 6.22
CA THR A 345 -6.57 6.55 7.62
C THR A 345 -6.39 5.08 7.98
N MET A 346 -6.42 4.19 6.98
CA MET A 346 -6.52 2.73 7.11
C MET A 346 -7.83 2.26 7.77
N ASP A 347 -8.82 3.14 7.88
CA ASP A 347 -10.13 2.82 8.43
C ASP A 347 -11.07 2.26 7.34
N PRO A 348 -11.90 1.25 7.67
CA PRO A 348 -13.02 0.86 6.84
C PRO A 348 -14.00 2.00 6.55
N ILE A 349 -14.38 2.13 5.29
CA ILE A 349 -15.39 3.09 4.81
C ILE A 349 -16.76 2.44 4.81
N ARG A 350 -16.88 1.27 4.18
CA ARG A 350 -18.13 0.50 4.04
C ARG A 350 -17.85 -0.94 3.58
N GLN A 351 -18.83 -1.82 3.76
CA GLN A 351 -18.79 -3.21 3.32
C GLN A 351 -19.93 -3.46 2.32
N TYR A 352 -19.60 -4.02 1.17
CA TYR A 352 -20.56 -4.40 0.13
C TYR A 352 -20.97 -5.86 0.32
N ASN A 353 -22.27 -6.12 0.37
CA ASN A 353 -22.83 -7.45 0.48
C ASN A 353 -23.73 -7.73 -0.73
N PHE A 354 -23.41 -8.75 -1.52
CA PHE A 354 -24.16 -9.04 -2.73
C PHE A 354 -24.14 -10.51 -3.13
N LYS A 355 -25.08 -10.87 -4.02
CA LYS A 355 -25.24 -12.24 -4.52
C LYS A 355 -24.81 -12.33 -5.98
N MET A 356 -24.28 -13.47 -6.41
CA MET A 356 -23.85 -13.70 -7.79
C MET A 356 -24.43 -15.00 -8.33
N PHE A 357 -25.72 -15.01 -8.64
CA PHE A 357 -26.39 -16.19 -9.16
C PHE A 357 -26.15 -16.38 -10.65
N GLN A 358 -25.87 -17.63 -11.02
CA GLN A 358 -25.92 -18.09 -12.41
C GLN A 358 -27.05 -19.10 -12.58
N GLY A 359 -28.13 -18.70 -13.26
CA GLY A 359 -29.32 -19.56 -13.45
C GLY A 359 -29.83 -20.18 -12.14
N THR A 360 -30.02 -21.51 -12.15
CA THR A 360 -30.37 -22.32 -10.98
C THR A 360 -29.17 -23.01 -10.32
N LYS A 361 -27.95 -22.77 -10.84
CA LYS A 361 -26.77 -23.63 -10.63
C LYS A 361 -25.97 -23.31 -9.36
N GLY A 362 -26.06 -22.08 -8.83
CA GLY A 362 -25.38 -21.71 -7.59
C GLY A 362 -25.19 -20.21 -7.41
N ASN A 363 -24.58 -19.85 -6.28
CA ASN A 363 -24.15 -18.51 -5.91
C ASN A 363 -22.63 -18.47 -5.96
N LEU A 364 -22.07 -17.72 -6.91
CA LEU A 364 -20.64 -17.70 -7.15
C LEU A 364 -19.93 -16.95 -6.02
N GLN A 365 -18.78 -17.47 -5.61
CA GLN A 365 -17.89 -16.78 -4.67
C GLN A 365 -16.86 -15.94 -5.43
N LEU A 366 -16.72 -14.69 -5.02
CA LEU A 366 -15.70 -13.77 -5.47
C LEU A 366 -14.42 -14.11 -4.70
N HIS A 367 -13.45 -14.68 -5.41
CA HIS A 367 -12.12 -14.98 -4.84
C HIS A 367 -11.05 -13.98 -5.28
N THR A 368 -11.35 -13.19 -6.32
CA THR A 368 -10.39 -12.28 -6.97
C THR A 368 -11.06 -10.97 -7.33
N LEU A 369 -10.30 -9.88 -7.39
CA LEU A 369 -10.78 -8.56 -7.76
C LEU A 369 -9.61 -7.67 -8.19
N ALA A 370 -9.80 -6.95 -9.28
CA ALA A 370 -8.88 -5.92 -9.75
C ALA A 370 -9.67 -4.76 -10.37
N PHE A 371 -9.06 -3.58 -10.43
CA PHE A 371 -9.65 -2.40 -11.05
C PHE A 371 -8.75 -1.83 -12.15
N ASP A 372 -9.36 -1.31 -13.22
CA ASP A 372 -8.64 -0.42 -14.13
C ASP A 372 -8.64 1.03 -13.62
N LYS A 373 -7.90 1.89 -14.32
CA LYS A 373 -7.80 3.34 -14.06
C LYS A 373 -9.13 4.09 -14.12
N ASN A 374 -10.16 3.51 -14.74
CA ASN A 374 -11.49 4.11 -14.88
C ASN A 374 -12.46 3.63 -13.79
N GLY A 375 -12.02 2.73 -12.91
CA GLY A 375 -12.86 2.15 -11.86
C GLY A 375 -13.72 0.97 -12.35
N ASN A 376 -13.46 0.45 -13.55
CA ASN A 376 -14.07 -0.82 -13.98
C ASN A 376 -13.50 -1.95 -13.13
N ALA A 377 -14.38 -2.78 -12.60
CA ALA A 377 -14.03 -3.90 -11.76
C ALA A 377 -13.95 -5.19 -12.60
N TYR A 378 -12.93 -6.00 -12.32
CA TYR A 378 -12.69 -7.29 -12.96
C TYR A 378 -12.45 -8.36 -11.92
N TRP A 379 -12.93 -9.56 -12.19
CA TRP A 379 -12.63 -10.73 -11.40
C TRP A 379 -12.58 -11.96 -12.28
N GLY A 380 -12.01 -13.04 -11.78
CA GLY A 380 -11.91 -14.28 -12.51
C GLY A 380 -12.03 -15.51 -11.65
N ARG A 381 -12.26 -16.64 -12.33
CA ARG A 381 -12.30 -17.95 -11.69
C ARG A 381 -11.86 -19.07 -12.63
N LYS A 382 -11.43 -20.15 -12.00
CA LYS A 382 -11.11 -21.42 -12.68
C LYS A 382 -12.35 -22.01 -13.35
N ASN A 383 -12.20 -22.55 -14.55
CA ASN A 383 -13.21 -23.33 -15.26
C ASN A 383 -12.56 -24.57 -15.91
N GLY A 384 -12.55 -25.70 -15.20
CA GLY A 384 -11.79 -26.88 -15.64
C GLY A 384 -10.29 -26.59 -15.66
N MET A 385 -9.62 -26.73 -16.81
CA MET A 385 -8.24 -26.25 -17.05
C MET A 385 -8.18 -24.79 -17.55
N GLY A 386 -9.32 -24.23 -17.93
CA GLY A 386 -9.46 -22.88 -18.41
C GLY A 386 -9.67 -21.86 -17.29
N TYR A 387 -9.93 -20.62 -17.71
CA TYR A 387 -10.17 -19.49 -16.82
C TYR A 387 -11.20 -18.53 -17.43
N MET A 388 -12.15 -18.11 -16.61
CA MET A 388 -13.21 -17.17 -16.98
C MET A 388 -12.94 -15.83 -16.32
N ILE A 389 -13.21 -14.75 -17.05
CA ILE A 389 -13.13 -13.37 -16.55
C ILE A 389 -14.52 -12.75 -16.59
N PHE A 390 -14.79 -11.92 -15.59
CA PHE A 390 -15.97 -11.13 -15.44
C PHE A 390 -15.56 -9.67 -15.35
N TYR A 391 -16.45 -8.79 -15.78
CA TYR A 391 -16.22 -7.35 -15.80
C TYR A 391 -17.47 -6.61 -15.34
N GLY A 392 -17.30 -5.40 -14.83
CA GLY A 392 -18.40 -4.57 -14.41
C GLY A 392 -17.95 -3.43 -13.51
N ARG A 393 -18.69 -3.22 -12.42
CA ARG A 393 -18.46 -2.12 -11.47
C ARG A 393 -18.67 -2.59 -10.04
N LEU A 394 -17.91 -2.00 -9.14
CA LEU A 394 -18.07 -2.13 -7.69
C LEU A 394 -17.62 -0.79 -7.08
N ASP A 395 -18.60 0.04 -6.75
CA ASP A 395 -18.39 1.36 -6.14
C ASP A 395 -19.64 1.78 -5.35
N GLU A 396 -19.59 2.98 -4.78
CA GLU A 396 -20.69 3.56 -4.00
C GLU A 396 -22.00 3.77 -4.77
N ASN A 397 -21.94 3.74 -6.10
CA ASN A 397 -23.09 3.89 -7.00
C ASN A 397 -23.65 2.52 -7.44
N GLY A 398 -23.11 1.41 -6.93
CA GLY A 398 -23.68 0.07 -7.02
C GLY A 398 -22.71 -0.99 -7.53
N VAL A 399 -23.14 -2.25 -7.41
CA VAL A 399 -22.39 -3.43 -7.83
C VAL A 399 -23.11 -4.11 -8.99
N LYS A 400 -22.37 -4.41 -10.07
CA LYS A 400 -22.91 -5.14 -11.23
C LYS A 400 -21.79 -5.82 -12.00
N PHE A 401 -22.01 -7.07 -12.40
CA PHE A 401 -21.06 -7.85 -13.19
C PHE A 401 -21.72 -8.54 -14.39
N ALA A 402 -20.91 -8.85 -15.39
CA ALA A 402 -21.21 -9.71 -16.52
C ALA A 402 -20.01 -10.62 -16.82
N ALA A 403 -20.26 -11.81 -17.35
CA ALA A 403 -19.19 -12.66 -17.86
C ALA A 403 -18.65 -12.07 -19.17
N ALA A 404 -17.33 -12.11 -19.36
CA ALA A 404 -16.76 -11.86 -20.68
C ALA A 404 -17.28 -12.93 -21.67
N PRO A 405 -17.56 -12.58 -22.94
CA PRO A 405 -18.07 -13.53 -23.94
C PRO A 405 -17.08 -14.63 -24.33
N GLU A 406 -15.81 -14.49 -23.91
CA GLU A 406 -14.73 -15.42 -24.20
C GLU A 406 -14.03 -15.88 -22.92
N LYS A 407 -13.46 -17.09 -22.95
CA LYS A 407 -12.72 -17.68 -21.83
C LYS A 407 -11.42 -18.33 -22.31
N LEU A 408 -10.41 -18.36 -21.45
CA LEU A 408 -9.18 -19.09 -21.73
C LEU A 408 -9.46 -20.59 -21.67
N LYS A 409 -8.97 -21.34 -22.67
CA LYS A 409 -9.01 -22.80 -22.67
C LYS A 409 -8.04 -23.40 -21.65
N THR A 410 -6.87 -22.78 -21.49
CA THR A 410 -5.83 -23.22 -20.56
C THR A 410 -5.26 -22.04 -19.76
N ARG A 411 -4.98 -22.24 -18.47
CA ARG A 411 -4.47 -21.19 -17.56
C ARG A 411 -2.99 -21.31 -17.18
N GLY A 412 -2.32 -22.38 -17.60
CA GLY A 412 -0.87 -22.56 -17.45
C GLY A 412 -0.37 -23.12 -16.13
N GLY A 413 -0.73 -22.52 -14.99
CA GLY A 413 -0.23 -22.92 -13.67
C GLY A 413 -1.33 -23.32 -12.66
N SER A 414 -0.90 -23.74 -11.47
CA SER A 414 -1.76 -24.04 -10.33
C SER A 414 -1.00 -24.00 -8.98
N PRO A 415 -1.58 -23.44 -7.91
CA PRO A 415 -2.86 -22.74 -7.83
C PRO A 415 -2.94 -21.48 -8.69
N ASN A 416 -4.17 -21.02 -8.92
CA ASN A 416 -4.43 -19.67 -9.44
C ASN A 416 -4.83 -18.84 -8.25
N GLN A 417 -4.04 -17.81 -8.00
CA GLN A 417 -3.97 -17.13 -6.71
C GLN A 417 -4.65 -15.76 -6.79
N GLY A 418 -4.68 -15.15 -7.98
CA GLY A 418 -5.37 -13.87 -8.17
C GLY A 418 -5.58 -13.48 -9.62
N VAL A 419 -6.26 -12.34 -9.79
CA VAL A 419 -6.19 -11.54 -11.01
C VAL A 419 -5.54 -10.19 -10.69
N ALA A 420 -4.77 -9.67 -11.63
CA ALA A 420 -4.15 -8.36 -11.54
C ALA A 420 -4.40 -7.56 -12.82
N PHE A 421 -4.41 -6.25 -12.73
CA PHE A 421 -4.61 -5.38 -13.88
C PHE A 421 -3.43 -4.43 -14.08
N ASN A 422 -2.86 -4.42 -15.28
CA ASN A 422 -1.79 -3.50 -15.61
C ASN A 422 -2.34 -2.33 -16.45
N ASN A 423 -2.40 -1.16 -15.80
CA ASN A 423 -2.93 0.07 -16.40
C ASN A 423 -2.05 0.65 -17.53
N VAL A 424 -0.81 0.19 -17.69
CA VAL A 424 0.12 0.67 -18.73
C VAL A 424 -0.15 0.00 -20.07
N ASN A 425 -0.42 -1.30 -20.08
CA ASN A 425 -0.68 -2.07 -21.31
C ASN A 425 -2.15 -2.48 -21.49
N ASN A 426 -3.04 -2.14 -20.55
CA ASN A 426 -4.47 -2.46 -20.59
C ASN A 426 -4.74 -3.97 -20.66
N ARG A 427 -3.98 -4.75 -19.88
CA ARG A 427 -4.08 -6.21 -19.84
C ARG A 427 -4.46 -6.68 -18.45
N ILE A 428 -5.33 -7.69 -18.41
CA ILE A 428 -5.59 -8.47 -17.19
C ILE A 428 -4.62 -9.64 -17.15
N TYR A 429 -4.12 -9.95 -15.96
CA TYR A 429 -3.17 -11.01 -15.67
C TYR A 429 -3.82 -12.02 -14.74
N VAL A 430 -3.80 -13.29 -15.14
CA VAL A 430 -4.11 -14.43 -14.28
C VAL A 430 -2.81 -14.85 -13.61
N VAL A 431 -2.81 -14.82 -12.28
CA VAL A 431 -1.64 -15.15 -11.46
C VAL A 431 -1.73 -16.61 -11.06
N SER A 432 -0.73 -17.38 -11.44
CA SER A 432 -0.52 -18.75 -10.99
C SER A 432 0.94 -19.00 -10.75
N ASP A 433 1.25 -19.99 -9.93
CA ASP A 433 2.64 -20.33 -9.63
C ASP A 433 3.45 -20.57 -10.90
N ASP A 434 4.55 -19.82 -11.02
CA ASP A 434 5.49 -19.82 -12.14
C ASP A 434 4.93 -19.35 -13.50
N VAL A 435 3.65 -19.02 -13.63
CA VAL A 435 3.07 -18.56 -14.90
C VAL A 435 2.14 -17.38 -14.69
N LEU A 436 2.48 -16.26 -15.32
CA LEU A 436 1.56 -15.15 -15.54
C LEU A 436 0.96 -15.30 -16.94
N THR A 437 -0.36 -15.46 -17.03
CA THR A 437 -1.09 -15.45 -18.30
C THR A 437 -1.81 -14.10 -18.45
N SER A 438 -1.56 -13.35 -19.51
CA SER A 438 -2.20 -12.05 -19.70
C SER A 438 -2.93 -11.91 -21.03
N ILE A 439 -3.95 -11.07 -21.07
CA ILE A 439 -4.82 -10.84 -22.24
C ILE A 439 -5.32 -9.38 -22.27
N PRO A 440 -5.42 -8.71 -23.44
CA PRO A 440 -5.98 -7.37 -23.53
C PRO A 440 -7.45 -7.39 -23.11
N ILE A 441 -7.81 -6.54 -22.15
CA ILE A 441 -9.15 -6.56 -21.59
C ILE A 441 -10.21 -6.13 -22.61
N ASP A 442 -9.88 -5.14 -23.46
CA ASP A 442 -10.81 -4.63 -24.47
C ASP A 442 -11.20 -5.71 -25.48
N LYS A 443 -10.24 -6.57 -25.88
CA LYS A 443 -10.50 -7.67 -26.81
C LYS A 443 -11.36 -8.75 -26.16
N LEU A 444 -11.05 -9.08 -24.90
CA LEU A 444 -11.77 -10.10 -24.13
C LEU A 444 -13.23 -9.70 -23.90
N VAL A 445 -13.48 -8.45 -23.50
CA VAL A 445 -14.84 -7.91 -23.28
C VAL A 445 -15.61 -7.75 -24.60
N ALA A 446 -14.92 -7.41 -25.70
CA ALA A 446 -15.52 -7.32 -27.02
C ALA A 446 -15.80 -8.69 -27.69
N GLY A 447 -15.25 -9.80 -27.15
CA GLY A 447 -15.38 -11.13 -27.75
C GLY A 447 -14.59 -11.28 -29.06
N THR A 448 -13.43 -10.63 -29.12
CA THR A 448 -12.57 -10.58 -30.32
C THR A 448 -11.16 -11.08 -30.04
N ALA A 449 -10.91 -11.63 -28.85
CA ALA A 449 -9.59 -12.14 -28.49
C ALA A 449 -9.28 -13.43 -29.25
N THR A 450 -8.01 -13.56 -29.62
CA THR A 450 -7.47 -14.72 -30.32
C THR A 450 -6.37 -15.37 -29.47
N PRO A 451 -5.95 -16.62 -29.79
CA PRO A 451 -4.82 -17.23 -29.09
C PRO A 451 -3.54 -16.40 -29.11
N ASP A 452 -3.29 -15.66 -30.20
CA ASP A 452 -2.10 -14.80 -30.36
C ASP A 452 -2.14 -13.55 -29.47
N ASP A 453 -3.32 -13.21 -28.93
CA ASP A 453 -3.46 -12.12 -27.97
C ASP A 453 -3.07 -12.52 -26.55
N VAL A 454 -2.88 -13.82 -26.29
CA VAL A 454 -2.55 -14.36 -24.96
C VAL A 454 -1.03 -14.39 -24.79
N ASN A 455 -0.56 -13.69 -23.76
CA ASN A 455 0.86 -13.63 -23.41
C ASN A 455 1.14 -14.50 -22.19
N TYR A 456 2.34 -15.07 -22.15
CA TYR A 456 2.84 -15.83 -21.01
C TYR A 456 4.19 -15.29 -20.56
N SER A 457 4.33 -15.03 -19.26
CA SER A 457 5.62 -14.89 -18.60
C SER A 457 5.83 -16.10 -17.69
N VAL A 458 6.84 -16.91 -18.01
CA VAL A 458 7.05 -18.23 -17.42
C VAL A 458 8.34 -18.25 -16.62
N PHE A 459 8.26 -18.69 -15.38
CA PHE A 459 9.36 -18.74 -14.42
C PHE A 459 9.57 -20.18 -13.93
N GLN A 460 10.58 -20.39 -13.09
CA GLN A 460 10.87 -21.66 -12.42
C GLN A 460 11.34 -21.36 -10.99
N SER A 461 10.61 -20.51 -10.26
CA SER A 461 10.94 -20.14 -8.89
C SER A 461 10.65 -21.29 -7.93
N LYS A 462 9.66 -22.16 -8.23
CA LYS A 462 9.17 -23.17 -7.28
C LYS A 462 8.75 -22.52 -5.96
N ARG A 463 8.27 -21.28 -5.99
CA ARG A 463 7.71 -20.56 -4.85
C ARG A 463 6.19 -20.50 -4.97
N GLU A 464 5.52 -20.39 -3.83
CA GLU A 464 4.09 -20.10 -3.80
C GLU A 464 3.91 -18.61 -4.05
N TRP A 465 3.11 -18.26 -5.06
CA TRP A 465 2.78 -16.87 -5.35
C TRP A 465 1.42 -16.57 -4.73
N GLU A 466 1.25 -15.41 -4.13
CA GLU A 466 -0.02 -15.05 -3.48
C GLU A 466 -0.77 -14.01 -4.30
N CYS A 467 -0.09 -12.95 -4.73
CA CYS A 467 -0.74 -11.87 -5.47
C CYS A 467 0.27 -11.07 -6.31
N LEU A 468 -0.24 -10.44 -7.37
CA LEU A 468 0.51 -9.52 -8.23
C LEU A 468 -0.20 -8.17 -8.24
N ALA A 469 0.56 -7.10 -8.08
CA ALA A 469 0.10 -5.73 -8.28
C ALA A 469 1.04 -5.00 -9.25
N PHE A 470 0.60 -3.86 -9.78
CA PHE A 470 1.39 -3.07 -10.73
C PHE A 470 1.60 -1.66 -10.22
N ASP A 471 2.83 -1.16 -10.36
CA ASP A 471 3.08 0.27 -10.19
C ASP A 471 2.63 1.07 -11.43
N SER A 472 2.63 2.40 -11.31
CA SER A 472 2.21 3.30 -12.39
C SER A 472 3.09 3.26 -13.64
N GLN A 473 4.26 2.61 -13.56
CA GLN A 473 5.18 2.40 -14.67
C GLN A 473 5.05 1.00 -15.28
N GLY A 474 4.20 0.14 -14.72
CA GLY A 474 3.92 -1.20 -15.22
C GLY A 474 4.89 -2.27 -14.72
N TYR A 475 5.71 -1.97 -13.71
CA TYR A 475 6.47 -3.02 -13.03
C TYR A 475 5.53 -3.88 -12.19
N GLY A 476 5.71 -5.20 -12.28
CA GLY A 476 4.99 -6.15 -11.46
C GLY A 476 5.62 -6.24 -10.07
N HIS A 477 4.77 -6.20 -9.05
CA HIS A 477 5.10 -6.41 -7.65
C HIS A 477 4.41 -7.69 -7.19
N LEU A 478 5.20 -8.75 -7.00
CA LEU A 478 4.73 -10.11 -6.70
C LEU A 478 4.98 -10.42 -5.24
N LEU A 479 3.94 -10.84 -4.52
CA LEU A 479 4.08 -11.46 -3.21
C LEU A 479 4.34 -12.96 -3.39
N ALA A 480 5.45 -13.45 -2.84
CA ALA A 480 5.80 -14.87 -2.81
C ALA A 480 6.05 -15.34 -1.36
N LEU A 481 5.74 -16.59 -1.06
CA LEU A 481 5.91 -17.19 0.27
C LEU A 481 7.04 -18.22 0.34
N TRP A 482 7.40 -18.57 1.58
CA TRP A 482 8.39 -19.57 1.99
C TRP A 482 9.88 -19.27 1.66
N PRO A 483 10.46 -18.13 2.08
CA PRO A 483 9.91 -17.12 3.01
C PRO A 483 9.04 -16.06 2.32
N ALA A 484 8.36 -15.23 3.12
CA ALA A 484 7.56 -14.13 2.59
C ALA A 484 8.45 -13.02 2.00
N GLU A 485 8.19 -12.64 0.75
CA GLU A 485 8.93 -11.60 0.07
C GLU A 485 8.06 -10.81 -0.91
N LEU A 486 8.32 -9.50 -0.98
CA LEU A 486 7.90 -8.67 -2.10
C LEU A 486 9.00 -8.71 -3.15
N MET A 487 8.66 -9.21 -4.33
CA MET A 487 9.52 -9.17 -5.51
C MET A 487 9.06 -8.10 -6.48
N LYS A 488 10.00 -7.47 -7.18
CA LYS A 488 9.74 -6.51 -8.26
C LYS A 488 10.32 -7.00 -9.58
N THR A 489 9.62 -6.78 -10.68
CA THR A 489 10.19 -7.05 -12.00
C THR A 489 11.39 -6.14 -12.32
N THR A 490 12.34 -6.60 -13.12
CA THR A 490 13.51 -5.79 -13.54
C THR A 490 13.19 -4.85 -14.69
N ALA A 491 12.11 -5.11 -15.43
CA ALA A 491 11.50 -4.22 -16.41
C ALA A 491 9.95 -4.23 -16.27
N PRO A 492 9.22 -3.25 -16.83
CA PRO A 492 7.77 -3.34 -16.92
C PRO A 492 7.29 -4.60 -17.65
N LEU A 493 6.16 -5.18 -17.23
CA LEU A 493 5.57 -6.34 -17.91
C LEU A 493 4.73 -5.89 -19.11
N ASN A 494 4.92 -6.55 -20.25
CA ASN A 494 4.33 -6.21 -21.55
C ASN A 494 3.14 -7.10 -21.94
#